data_AF-A0A852PN80-F1
#
_entry.id   AF-A0A852PN80-F1
#
_cell.length_a   1.000
_cell.length_b   1.000
_cell.length_c   1.000
_cell.angle_alpha   90.00
_cell.angle_beta   90.00
_cell.angle_gamma   90.00
#
_symmetry.space_group_name_H-M   'P 1'
#
loop_
_entity.id
_entity.type
_entity.pdbx_description
1 polymer ?
#
loop_
_entity_poly.entity_id
_entity_poly.type
_entity_poly.pdbx_seq_one_letter_code
_entity_poly.pdbx_strand_id
1 'polypeptide(L)'
;MKLSELIQAPPSETYIKNSSRLVSGLFVIGGLLYYPTNGYGTVIALALSLIVLVGQKMLLTQANKDFADMYQAQALFEKTQNYDYLRFIMARSEQMLKDNKVLSDKAKNEIHKLHEFSQGELEKMSE
;
A
#
# COMPACT_ATOMS: atom_id res chain seq x y z
N MET A 1 -32.59 0.00 -9.34
CA MET A 1 -31.15 0.06 -8.99
C MET A 1 -30.86 1.48 -8.49
N LYS A 2 -30.33 1.64 -7.27
CA LYS A 2 -30.17 2.95 -6.61
C LYS A 2 -28.85 3.58 -7.07
N LEU A 3 -28.88 4.80 -7.61
CA LEU A 3 -27.68 5.60 -7.95
C LEU A 3 -26.69 5.72 -6.79
N SER A 4 -27.15 5.55 -5.54
CA SER A 4 -26.34 5.52 -4.33
C SER A 4 -25.27 4.41 -4.32
N GLU A 5 -25.46 3.31 -5.06
CA GLU A 5 -24.47 2.23 -5.18
C GLU A 5 -23.39 2.54 -6.24
N LEU A 6 -23.70 3.39 -7.22
CA LEU A 6 -22.73 3.86 -8.24
C LEU A 6 -21.83 5.00 -7.73
N ILE A 7 -22.21 5.65 -6.62
CA ILE A 7 -21.46 6.73 -5.94
C ILE A 7 -20.80 6.21 -4.65
N GLN A 8 -20.82 4.89 -4.41
CA GLN A 8 -19.99 4.32 -3.35
C GLN A 8 -18.53 4.45 -3.81
N ALA A 9 -17.83 5.42 -3.23
CA ALA A 9 -16.40 5.58 -3.43
C ALA A 9 -15.74 4.21 -3.18
N PRO A 10 -14.84 3.76 -4.08
CA PRO A 10 -14.16 2.48 -3.91
C PRO A 10 -13.57 2.46 -2.50
N PRO A 11 -13.59 1.31 -1.79
CA PRO A 11 -13.13 1.22 -0.41
C PRO A 11 -11.77 1.91 -0.30
N SER A 12 -11.77 3.08 0.34
CA SER A 12 -10.70 4.07 0.21
C SER A 12 -9.43 3.69 0.97
N GLU A 13 -9.44 2.52 1.60
CA GLU A 13 -8.25 1.88 2.15
C GLU A 13 -7.48 1.19 1.04
N THR A 14 -6.75 2.05 0.33
CA THR A 14 -5.56 1.73 -0.45
C THR A 14 -4.52 1.04 0.45
N TYR A 15 -3.66 0.17 -0.10
CA TYR A 15 -2.61 -0.52 0.67
C TYR A 15 -1.54 0.40 1.29
N ILE A 16 -1.57 1.67 0.93
CA ILE A 16 -0.67 2.72 1.39
C ILE A 16 -1.48 3.77 2.16
N LYS A 17 -0.92 4.29 3.25
CA LYS A 17 -1.51 5.37 4.05
C LYS A 17 -1.90 6.56 3.16
N ASN A 18 -2.99 7.22 3.53
CA ASN A 18 -3.49 8.36 2.77
C ASN A 18 -2.51 9.55 2.85
N SER A 19 -1.93 9.93 1.71
CA SER A 19 -1.04 11.10 1.57
C SER A 19 -1.78 12.44 1.62
N SER A 20 -3.12 12.43 1.56
CA SER A 20 -3.96 13.64 1.52
C SER A 20 -3.65 14.58 2.68
N ARG A 21 -3.28 14.09 3.87
CA ARG A 21 -2.85 14.96 4.99
C ARG A 21 -1.58 15.74 4.68
N LEU A 22 -0.59 15.10 4.03
CA LEU A 22 0.64 15.77 3.62
C LEU A 22 0.36 16.78 2.52
N VAL A 23 -0.34 16.36 1.46
CA VAL A 23 -0.68 17.23 0.33
C VAL A 23 -1.50 18.45 0.79
N SER A 24 -2.54 18.24 1.62
CA SER A 24 -3.34 19.33 2.20
C SER A 24 -2.48 20.28 3.06
N GLY A 25 -1.53 19.75 3.84
CA GLY A 25 -0.57 20.58 4.59
C GLY A 25 0.29 21.45 3.67
N LEU A 26 0.79 20.89 2.56
CA LEU A 26 1.53 21.65 1.55
C LEU A 26 0.67 22.74 0.89
N PHE A 27 -0.62 22.47 0.63
CA PHE A 27 -1.53 23.48 0.10
C PHE A 27 -1.76 24.64 1.07
N VAL A 28 -1.96 24.36 2.36
CA VAL A 28 -2.12 25.39 3.40
C VAL A 28 -0.85 26.25 3.51
N ILE A 29 0.32 25.62 3.55
CA ILE A 29 1.62 26.31 3.58
C ILE A 29 1.82 27.13 2.30
N GLY A 30 1.53 26.57 1.13
CA GLY A 30 1.65 27.24 -0.16
C GLY A 30 0.74 28.46 -0.27
N GLY A 31 -0.47 28.41 0.31
CA GLY A 31 -1.37 29.55 0.41
C GLY A 31 -0.86 30.63 1.37
N LEU A 32 -0.31 30.24 2.52
CA LEU A 32 0.27 31.17 3.49
C LEU A 32 1.54 31.85 2.96
N LEU A 33 2.35 31.13 2.19
CA LEU A 33 3.56 31.66 1.55
C LEU A 33 3.27 32.55 0.34
N TYR A 34 2.05 32.55 -0.19
CA TYR A 34 1.70 33.33 -1.38
C TYR A 34 1.99 34.82 -1.21
N TYR A 35 1.52 35.41 -0.11
CA TYR A 35 1.68 36.83 0.21
C TYR A 35 3.14 37.27 0.43
N PRO A 36 3.94 36.61 1.28
CA PRO A 36 5.32 37.03 1.52
C PRO A 36 6.28 36.75 0.36
N THR A 37 5.95 35.79 -0.52
CA THR A 37 6.86 35.35 -1.60
C THR A 37 6.42 35.76 -3.00
N ASN A 38 5.39 36.61 -3.14
CA ASN A 38 4.80 36.99 -4.44
C ASN A 38 4.45 35.76 -5.31
N GLY A 39 4.00 34.67 -4.70
CA GLY A 39 3.59 33.45 -5.38
C GLY A 39 4.68 32.41 -5.67
N TYR A 40 5.97 32.70 -5.53
CA TYR A 40 7.04 31.71 -5.74
C TYR A 40 6.97 30.53 -4.76
N GLY A 41 6.63 30.80 -3.49
CA GLY A 41 6.46 29.76 -2.48
C GLY A 41 5.31 28.81 -2.79
N THR A 42 4.26 29.30 -3.46
CA THR A 42 3.15 28.47 -3.92
C THR A 42 3.58 27.54 -5.05
N VAL A 43 4.41 28.00 -5.99
CA VAL A 43 4.96 27.16 -7.07
C VAL A 43 5.82 26.03 -6.49
N ILE A 44 6.68 26.33 -5.51
CA ILE A 44 7.51 25.32 -4.84
C ILE A 44 6.63 24.30 -4.08
N ALA A 45 5.60 24.76 -3.38
CA ALA A 45 4.67 23.88 -2.68
C ALA A 45 3.89 22.95 -3.63
N LEU A 46 3.49 23.45 -4.80
CA LEU A 46 2.86 22.65 -5.85
C LEU A 46 3.81 21.60 -6.41
N ALA A 47 5.06 21.97 -6.70
CA ALA A 47 6.08 21.03 -7.18
C ALA A 47 6.32 19.90 -6.17
N LEU A 48 6.46 20.24 -4.88
CA LEU A 48 6.61 19.24 -3.82
C LEU A 48 5.36 18.35 -3.69
N SER A 49 4.16 18.92 -3.82
CA SER A 49 2.91 18.14 -3.80
C SER A 49 2.85 17.13 -4.93
N LEU A 50 3.28 17.49 -6.14
CA LEU A 50 3.36 16.57 -7.28
C LEU A 50 4.35 15.43 -7.01
N ILE A 51 5.52 15.73 -6.44
CA ILE A 51 6.51 14.70 -6.08
C ILE A 51 5.93 13.71 -5.07
N VAL A 52 5.21 14.19 -4.04
CA VAL A 52 4.55 13.34 -3.04
C VAL A 52 3.51 12.43 -3.70
N LEU A 53 2.68 12.95 -4.61
CA LEU A 53 1.68 12.16 -5.32
C LEU A 53 2.29 11.07 -6.21
N VAL A 54 3.36 11.40 -6.96
CA VAL A 54 4.07 10.42 -7.80
C VAL A 54 4.71 9.33 -6.94
N GLY A 55 5.37 9.70 -5.85
CA GLY A 55 5.97 8.75 -4.90
C GLY A 55 4.93 7.79 -4.32
N GLN A 56 3.76 8.30 -3.93
CA GLN A 56 2.68 7.46 -3.43
C GLN A 56 2.15 6.48 -4.49
N LYS A 57 1.96 6.95 -5.73
CA LYS A 57 1.53 6.08 -6.85
C LYS A 57 2.51 4.93 -7.06
N MET A 58 3.82 5.22 -7.04
CA MET A 58 4.86 4.20 -7.19
C MET A 58 4.84 3.18 -6.04
N LEU A 59 4.71 3.64 -4.79
CA LEU A 59 4.62 2.75 -3.63
C LEU A 59 3.38 1.86 -3.68
N LEU A 60 2.24 2.41 -4.11
CA LEU A 60 1.02 1.65 -4.27
C LEU A 60 1.15 0.59 -5.37
N THR A 61 1.71 0.95 -6.52
CA THR A 61 1.94 -0.02 -7.61
C THR A 61 2.86 -1.15 -7.16
N GLN A 62 3.92 -0.85 -6.42
CA GLN A 62 4.81 -1.87 -5.86
C GLN A 62 4.08 -2.78 -4.87
N ALA A 63 3.37 -2.21 -3.89
CA ALA A 63 2.61 -2.99 -2.92
C ALA A 63 1.57 -3.90 -3.61
N ASN A 64 0.82 -3.37 -4.57
CA ASN A 64 -0.15 -4.16 -5.35
C ASN A 64 0.50 -5.32 -6.08
N LYS A 65 1.66 -5.09 -6.70
CA LYS A 65 2.41 -6.13 -7.38
C LYS A 65 2.85 -7.22 -6.39
N ASP A 66 3.36 -6.81 -5.23
CA ASP A 66 3.80 -7.76 -4.19
C ASP A 66 2.66 -8.63 -3.66
N PHE A 67 1.49 -8.03 -3.40
CA PHE A 67 0.30 -8.78 -3.05
C PHE A 67 -0.12 -9.74 -4.15
N ALA A 68 -0.15 -9.28 -5.41
CA ALA A 68 -0.50 -10.13 -6.54
C ALA A 68 0.46 -11.32 -6.70
N ASP A 69 1.76 -11.10 -6.50
CA ASP A 69 2.79 -12.14 -6.58
C ASP A 69 2.63 -13.14 -5.40
N MET A 70 2.30 -12.68 -4.19
CA MET A 70 2.01 -13.56 -3.03
C MET A 70 0.73 -14.39 -3.22
N TYR A 71 -0.37 -13.80 -3.71
CA TYR A 71 -1.60 -14.53 -3.98
C TYR A 71 -1.42 -15.56 -5.11
N GLN A 72 -0.62 -15.23 -6.12
CA GLN A 72 -0.26 -16.21 -7.16
C GLN A 72 0.56 -17.37 -6.58
N ALA A 73 1.53 -17.09 -5.71
CA ALA A 73 2.28 -18.14 -5.02
C ALA A 73 1.37 -19.04 -4.19
N GLN A 74 0.38 -18.48 -3.50
CA GLN A 74 -0.63 -19.25 -2.75
C GLN A 74 -1.42 -20.18 -3.69
N ALA A 75 -1.95 -19.66 -4.80
CA ALA A 75 -2.69 -20.45 -5.77
C ALA A 75 -1.83 -21.54 -6.44
N LEU A 76 -0.53 -21.29 -6.63
CA LEU A 76 0.42 -22.28 -7.13
C LEU A 76 0.70 -23.36 -6.09
N PHE A 77 0.81 -23.01 -4.80
CA PHE A 77 0.89 -23.99 -3.72
C PHE A 77 -0.34 -24.90 -3.68
N GLU A 78 -1.55 -24.35 -3.80
CA GLU A 78 -2.78 -25.17 -3.82
C GLU A 78 -2.79 -26.19 -4.97
N LYS A 79 -2.18 -25.86 -6.12
CA LYS A 79 -2.12 -26.74 -7.29
C LYS A 79 -0.96 -27.73 -7.27
N THR A 80 0.20 -27.30 -6.79
CA THR A 80 1.46 -28.05 -6.90
C THR A 80 1.88 -28.69 -5.58
N GLN A 81 1.32 -28.22 -4.46
CA GLN A 81 1.72 -28.54 -3.09
C GLN A 81 3.21 -28.29 -2.83
N ASN A 82 3.82 -27.37 -3.58
CA ASN A 82 5.22 -27.00 -3.39
C ASN A 82 5.38 -25.92 -2.31
N TYR A 83 5.97 -26.32 -1.19
CA TYR A 83 6.22 -25.47 -0.02
C TYR A 83 7.19 -24.31 -0.25
N ASP A 84 8.00 -24.31 -1.32
CA ASP A 84 8.83 -23.16 -1.69
C ASP A 84 7.99 -21.89 -1.92
N TYR A 85 6.76 -22.03 -2.43
CA TYR A 85 5.84 -20.92 -2.60
C TYR A 85 5.40 -20.31 -1.26
N LEU A 86 5.23 -21.12 -0.23
CA LEU A 86 4.91 -20.65 1.12
C LEU A 86 6.09 -19.91 1.75
N ARG A 87 7.31 -20.43 1.57
CA ARG A 87 8.53 -19.75 2.03
C ARG A 87 8.73 -18.40 1.33
N PHE A 88 8.37 -18.30 0.05
CA PHE A 88 8.36 -17.03 -0.68
C PHE A 88 7.36 -16.04 -0.06
N ILE A 89 6.13 -16.47 0.23
CA ILE A 89 5.11 -15.61 0.85
C ILE A 89 5.60 -15.14 2.23
N MET A 90 6.16 -16.02 3.06
CA MET A 90 6.73 -15.64 4.36
C MET A 90 7.84 -14.59 4.22
N ALA A 91 8.82 -14.82 3.36
CA ALA A 91 9.91 -13.86 3.18
C ALA A 91 9.41 -12.50 2.66
N ARG A 92 8.47 -12.48 1.71
CA ARG A 92 7.92 -11.24 1.15
C ARG A 92 7.06 -10.49 2.17
N SER A 93 6.22 -11.21 2.92
CA SER A 93 5.37 -10.64 3.95
C SER A 93 6.18 -10.02 5.09
N GLU A 94 7.21 -10.71 5.60
CA GLU A 94 8.13 -10.16 6.60
C GLU A 94 8.83 -8.89 6.11
N GLN A 95 9.32 -8.91 4.86
CA GLN A 95 9.97 -7.74 4.27
C GLN A 95 9.02 -6.54 4.20
N MET A 96 7.80 -6.74 3.69
CA MET A 96 6.80 -5.67 3.60
C MET A 96 6.42 -5.13 4.99
N LEU A 97 6.24 -6.01 5.99
CA LEU A 97 5.95 -5.61 7.36
C LEU A 97 7.13 -4.88 8.02
N LYS A 98 8.37 -5.21 7.69
CA LYS A 98 9.56 -4.47 8.16
C LYS A 98 9.63 -3.08 7.53
N ASP A 99 9.21 -2.94 6.29
CA ASP A 99 9.17 -1.69 5.53
C ASP A 99 7.91 -0.83 5.82
N ASN A 100 7.22 -1.09 6.95
CA ASN A 100 5.90 -0.58 7.38
C ASN A 100 5.61 0.93 7.26
N LYS A 101 6.60 1.79 7.02
CA LYS A 101 6.48 3.26 7.15
C LYS A 101 5.24 3.82 6.44
N VAL A 102 4.92 3.26 5.28
CA VAL A 102 3.86 3.72 4.38
C VAL A 102 2.67 2.77 4.24
N LEU A 103 2.72 1.56 4.81
CA LEU A 103 1.62 0.58 4.69
C LEU A 103 0.39 1.00 5.49
N SER A 104 -0.80 0.79 4.91
CA SER A 104 -2.08 0.95 5.61
C SER A 104 -2.35 -0.20 6.57
N ASP A 105 -3.25 -0.01 7.52
CA ASP A 105 -3.58 -1.06 8.50
C ASP A 105 -4.31 -2.24 7.84
N LYS A 106 -5.14 -1.98 6.81
CA LYS A 106 -5.69 -3.02 5.94
C LYS A 106 -4.60 -3.86 5.27
N ALA A 107 -3.59 -3.21 4.69
CA ALA A 107 -2.48 -3.92 4.04
C ALA A 107 -1.75 -4.83 5.02
N LYS A 108 -1.45 -4.33 6.22
CA LYS A 108 -0.81 -5.12 7.27
C LYS A 108 -1.66 -6.32 7.68
N ASN A 109 -2.96 -6.11 7.84
CA ASN A 109 -3.89 -7.19 8.18
C ASN A 109 -3.92 -8.27 7.08
N GLU A 110 -3.92 -7.89 5.80
CA GLU A 110 -3.84 -8.85 4.69
C GLU A 110 -2.50 -9.58 4.65
N ILE A 111 -1.39 -8.88 4.87
CA ILE A 111 -0.06 -9.50 4.95
C ILE A 111 0.00 -10.51 6.10
N HIS A 112 -0.53 -10.16 7.28
CA HIS A 112 -0.59 -11.07 8.42
C HIS A 112 -1.41 -12.33 8.10
N LYS A 113 -2.57 -12.21 7.45
CA LYS A 113 -3.35 -13.37 7.03
C LYS A 113 -2.58 -14.31 6.09
N LEU A 114 -1.87 -13.74 5.11
CA LEU A 114 -1.05 -14.52 4.17
C LEU A 114 0.15 -15.18 4.87
N HIS A 115 0.75 -14.48 5.82
CA HIS A 115 1.85 -14.99 6.63
C HIS A 115 1.38 -16.15 7.54
N GLU A 116 0.30 -15.97 8.28
CA GLU A 116 -0.28 -17.00 9.16
C GLU A 116 -0.72 -18.24 8.38
N PHE A 117 -1.33 -18.05 7.21
CA PHE A 117 -1.67 -19.16 6.30
C PHE A 117 -0.41 -19.95 5.92
N SER A 118 0.64 -19.26 5.46
CA SER A 118 1.87 -19.90 5.00
C SER A 118 2.61 -20.61 6.12
N GLN A 119 2.63 -20.01 7.31
CA GLN A 119 3.24 -20.61 8.51
C GLN A 119 2.49 -21.88 8.93
N GLY A 120 1.15 -21.83 9.03
CA GLY A 120 0.36 -22.99 9.44
C GLY A 120 0.47 -24.18 8.46
N GLU A 121 0.55 -23.91 7.16
CA GLU A 121 0.76 -24.97 6.15
C GLU A 121 2.19 -25.54 6.20
N LEU A 122 3.19 -24.73 6.54
CA LEU A 122 4.57 -25.22 6.74
C LEU A 122 4.72 -26.04 8.03
N GLU A 123 4.02 -25.69 9.11
CA GLU A 123 4.00 -26.45 10.36
C GLU A 123 3.37 -27.84 10.16
N LYS A 124 2.26 -27.93 9.41
CA LYS A 124 1.63 -29.21 9.06
C LYS A 124 2.52 -30.17 8.27
N MET A 125 3.50 -29.65 7.53
CA MET A 125 4.50 -30.49 6.84
C MET A 125 5.54 -31.06 7.81
N SER A 126 5.80 -30.35 8.92
CA SER A 126 6.81 -30.75 9.91
C SER A 126 6.30 -31.72 10.98
N GLU A 127 4.99 -31.95 11.05
CA GLU A 127 4.31 -32.99 11.84
C GLU A 127 4.15 -34.30 11.05
#